data_AF-A0A4Y8JYB2-F1
#
_entry.id   AF-A0A4Y8JYB2-F1
#
_cell.length_a   1.000
_cell.length_b   1.000
_cell.length_c   1.000
_cell.angle_alpha   90.00
_cell.angle_beta   90.00
_cell.angle_gamma   90.00
#
_symmetry.space_group_name_H-M   'P 1'
#
loop_
_entity.id
_entity.type
_entity.pdbx_description
1 polymer ?
#
loop_
_entity_poly.entity_id
_entity_poly.type
_entity_poly.pdbx_seq_one_letter_code
_entity_poly.pdbx_strand_id
1 'polypeptide(L)'
;MPRQVVQIGEGTNARRAWLEVLDQLESSLGSGARDAVLAAPGERFSTGVQWRAPDHLGQLPADLEKRARSLIAGQIALIATIEDARRSAGLHLAAVHTIISAQHTDQAVYLDVAG
;
A
#
# COMPACT_ATOMS: atom_id res chain seq x y z
N MET A 1 -51.23 16.88 7.16
CA MET A 1 -50.20 16.61 6.14
C MET A 1 -48.86 16.34 6.83
N PRO A 2 -48.43 15.08 7.08
CA PRO A 2 -47.12 14.84 7.67
C PRO A 2 -46.26 13.95 6.76
N ARG A 3 -45.24 14.51 6.10
CA ARG A 3 -44.26 13.72 5.33
C ARG A 3 -42.92 14.45 5.19
N GLN A 4 -42.21 14.68 6.29
CA GLN A 4 -40.84 15.24 6.25
C GLN A 4 -39.83 14.61 7.23
N VAL A 5 -40.22 13.67 8.09
CA VAL A 5 -39.31 13.13 9.12
C VAL A 5 -38.39 12.01 8.60
N VAL A 6 -38.77 11.32 7.52
CA VAL A 6 -38.05 10.11 7.05
C VAL A 6 -36.74 10.42 6.31
N GLN A 7 -36.63 11.56 5.62
CA GLN A 7 -35.48 11.86 4.76
C GLN A 7 -34.19 12.21 5.54
N ILE A 8 -34.31 12.73 6.77
CA ILE A 8 -33.15 13.11 7.60
C ILE A 8 -32.43 11.85 8.14
N GLY A 9 -33.18 10.79 8.45
CA GLY A 9 -32.62 9.54 8.95
C GLY A 9 -31.80 8.79 7.89
N GLU A 10 -32.28 8.76 6.65
CA GLU A 10 -31.63 8.07 5.54
C GLU A 10 -30.30 8.74 5.13
N GLY A 11 -30.26 10.08 5.04
CA GLY A 11 -29.03 10.83 4.78
C GLY A 11 -27.98 10.67 5.88
N THR A 12 -28.42 10.59 7.15
CA THR A 12 -27.51 10.38 8.29
C THR A 12 -26.92 8.97 8.29
N ASN A 13 -27.72 7.96 7.96
CA ASN A 13 -27.25 6.58 7.83
C ASN A 13 -26.27 6.42 6.68
N ALA A 14 -26.56 7.00 5.51
CA ALA A 14 -25.65 6.99 4.37
C ALA A 14 -24.32 7.71 4.69
N ARG A 15 -24.38 8.84 5.40
CA ARG A 15 -23.18 9.55 5.87
C ARG A 15 -22.34 8.70 6.84
N ARG A 16 -22.97 7.99 7.78
CA ARG A 16 -22.28 7.09 8.69
C ARG A 16 -21.61 5.93 7.95
N ALA A 17 -22.29 5.32 7.00
CA ALA A 17 -21.71 4.26 6.17
C ALA A 17 -20.51 4.77 5.36
N TRP A 18 -20.58 5.98 4.80
CA TRP A 18 -19.43 6.63 4.16
C TRP A 18 -18.26 6.89 5.11
N LEU A 19 -18.54 7.30 6.35
CA LEU A 19 -17.51 7.49 7.37
C LEU A 19 -16.81 6.17 7.71
N GLU A 20 -17.56 5.10 7.95
CA GLU A 20 -17.01 3.78 8.27
C GLU A 20 -16.08 3.27 7.16
N VAL A 21 -16.46 3.51 5.89
CA VAL A 21 -15.65 3.12 4.73
C VAL A 21 -14.39 3.95 4.61
N LEU A 22 -14.47 5.27 4.84
CA LEU A 22 -13.27 6.12 4.88
C LEU A 22 -12.34 5.74 6.04
N ASP A 23 -12.89 5.43 7.22
CA ASP A 23 -12.11 4.98 8.38
C ASP A 23 -11.39 3.65 8.09
N GLN A 24 -12.08 2.70 7.44
CA GLN A 24 -11.48 1.43 7.03
C GLN A 24 -10.37 1.63 6.01
N LEU A 25 -10.58 2.50 5.01
CA LEU A 25 -9.57 2.79 3.99
C LEU A 25 -8.34 3.50 4.58
N GLU A 26 -8.55 4.43 5.51
CA GLU A 26 -7.45 5.12 6.21
C GLU A 26 -6.67 4.17 7.11
N SER A 27 -7.36 3.27 7.82
CA SER A 27 -6.71 2.22 8.61
C SER A 27 -5.88 1.27 7.74
N SER A 28 -6.42 0.88 6.58
CA SER A 28 -5.70 0.07 5.58
C SER A 28 -4.49 0.81 5.03
N LEU A 29 -4.61 2.11 4.74
CA LEU A 29 -3.49 2.93 4.28
C LEU A 29 -2.39 3.03 5.35
N GLY A 30 -2.78 3.28 6.61
CA GLY A 30 -1.84 3.36 7.74
C GLY A 30 -1.13 2.04 8.02
N SER A 31 -1.84 0.91 7.90
CA SER A 31 -1.26 -0.42 8.06
C SER A 31 -0.32 -0.76 6.90
N GLY A 32 -0.76 -0.55 5.65
CA GLY A 32 0.08 -0.77 4.47
C GLY A 32 1.34 0.10 4.45
N ALA A 33 1.27 1.34 4.95
CA ALA A 33 2.45 2.19 5.10
C ALA A 33 3.45 1.64 6.13
N ARG A 34 2.96 1.10 7.25
CA ARG A 34 3.81 0.46 8.27
C ARG A 34 4.45 -0.82 7.73
N ASP A 35 3.66 -1.65 7.06
CA ASP A 35 4.13 -2.90 6.47
C ASP A 35 5.18 -2.64 5.39
N ALA A 36 4.99 -1.60 4.57
CA ALA A 36 5.97 -1.17 3.57
C ALA A 36 7.33 -0.78 4.19
N VAL A 37 7.32 -0.19 5.40
CA VAL A 37 8.55 0.18 6.12
C VAL A 37 9.20 -1.02 6.79
N LEU A 38 8.42 -1.97 7.30
CA LEU A 38 8.90 -3.11 8.06
C LEU A 38 9.25 -4.34 7.20
N ALA A 39 8.75 -4.40 5.96
CA ALA A 39 8.88 -5.58 5.11
C ALA A 39 10.34 -5.94 4.82
N ALA A 40 10.66 -7.21 5.02
CA ALA A 40 11.96 -7.74 4.63
C ALA A 40 12.05 -7.96 3.10
N PRO A 41 13.26 -7.97 2.52
CA PRO A 41 13.44 -8.29 1.11
C PRO A 41 12.82 -9.65 0.75
N GLY A 42 11.84 -9.67 -0.16
CA GLY A 42 11.19 -10.88 -0.65
C GLY A 42 9.91 -11.28 0.09
N GLU A 43 9.49 -10.51 1.10
CA GLU A 43 8.22 -10.75 1.79
C GLU A 43 7.03 -10.35 0.90
N ARG A 44 6.03 -11.23 0.78
CA ARG A 44 4.81 -10.91 0.03
C ARG A 44 3.93 -10.01 0.88
N PHE A 45 3.72 -8.78 0.42
CA PHE A 45 2.73 -7.89 0.99
C PHE A 45 1.34 -8.51 0.85
N SER A 46 0.81 -9.03 1.95
CA SER A 46 -0.63 -9.22 2.06
C SER A 46 -1.17 -7.90 2.59
N THR A 47 -1.86 -7.12 1.75
CA THR A 47 -2.61 -5.95 2.23
C THR A 47 -3.74 -6.33 3.19
N GLY A 48 -3.87 -7.61 3.56
CA GLY A 48 -4.67 -8.15 4.66
C GLY A 48 -6.19 -8.06 4.45
N VAL A 49 -6.62 -7.16 3.58
CA VAL A 49 -8.01 -6.81 3.37
C VAL A 49 -8.24 -6.78 1.86
N GLN A 50 -8.98 -7.77 1.36
CA GLN A 50 -9.62 -7.63 0.04
C GLN A 50 -10.74 -6.61 0.19
N TRP A 51 -10.38 -5.32 0.13
CA TRP A 51 -11.36 -4.25 0.17
C TRP A 51 -12.27 -4.38 -1.05
N ARG A 52 -13.58 -4.38 -0.82
CA ARG A 52 -14.61 -4.36 -1.86
C ARG A 52 -15.37 -3.05 -1.74
N ALA A 53 -15.52 -2.36 -2.87
CA ALA A 53 -16.33 -1.15 -2.93
C ALA A 53 -17.77 -1.48 -2.48
N PRO A 54 -18.37 -0.70 -1.57
CA PRO A 54 -19.74 -0.92 -1.17
C PRO A 54 -20.71 -0.53 -2.28
N ASP A 55 -21.57 -1.46 -2.71
CA ASP A 55 -22.49 -1.25 -3.84
C ASP A 55 -23.72 -0.38 -3.50
N HIS A 56 -23.99 -0.19 -2.21
CA HIS A 56 -25.20 0.47 -1.69
C HIS A 56 -24.94 1.90 -1.19
N LEU A 57 -23.71 2.40 -1.36
CA LEU A 57 -23.40 3.78 -1.00
C LEU A 57 -23.86 4.73 -2.11
N GLY A 58 -24.74 5.66 -1.74
CA GLY A 58 -25.12 6.77 -2.61
C GLY A 58 -23.97 7.76 -2.81
N GLN A 59 -24.26 8.97 -3.29
CA GLN A 59 -23.24 10.00 -3.50
C GLN A 59 -22.48 10.33 -2.20
N LEU A 60 -21.18 10.61 -2.33
CA LEU A 60 -20.35 11.03 -1.21
C LEU A 60 -20.84 12.39 -0.68
N PRO A 61 -21.11 12.53 0.63
CA PRO A 61 -21.43 13.81 1.25
C PRO A 61 -20.31 14.84 1.04
N ALA A 62 -20.68 16.08 0.71
CA ALA A 62 -19.73 17.15 0.38
C ALA A 62 -18.75 17.48 1.52
N ASP A 63 -19.16 17.29 2.78
CA ASP A 63 -18.30 17.47 3.95
C ASP A 63 -17.19 16.41 4.05
N LEU A 64 -17.38 15.23 3.44
CA LEU A 64 -16.41 14.14 3.41
C LEU A 64 -15.50 14.18 2.17
N GLU A 65 -15.81 15.03 1.20
CA GLU A 65 -15.05 15.14 -0.05
C GLU A 65 -13.57 15.47 0.19
N LYS A 66 -13.31 16.44 1.07
CA LYS A 66 -11.93 16.81 1.43
C LYS A 66 -11.15 15.62 1.98
N ARG A 67 -11.79 14.82 2.83
CA ARG A 67 -11.20 13.62 3.44
C ARG A 67 -10.90 12.55 2.39
N ALA A 68 -11.86 12.27 1.51
CA ALA A 68 -11.66 11.33 0.40
C ALA A 68 -10.52 11.76 -0.54
N ARG A 69 -10.41 13.06 -0.86
CA ARG A 69 -9.30 13.60 -1.66
C ARG A 69 -7.95 13.42 -0.96
N SER A 70 -7.87 13.70 0.34
CA SER A 70 -6.65 13.48 1.12
C SER A 70 -6.25 12.00 1.16
N LEU A 71 -7.21 11.10 1.28
CA LEU A 71 -6.99 9.65 1.24
C LEU A 71 -6.38 9.21 -0.10
N ILE A 72 -6.92 9.66 -1.23
CA ILE A 72 -6.37 9.37 -2.57
C ILE A 72 -4.94 9.87 -2.70
N ALA A 73 -4.67 11.10 -2.26
CA ALA A 73 -3.32 11.66 -2.28
C ALA A 73 -2.34 10.82 -1.44
N GLY A 74 -2.76 10.36 -0.26
CA GLY A 74 -1.99 9.47 0.60
C GLY A 74 -1.73 8.09 -0.05
N GLN A 75 -2.72 7.51 -0.71
CA GLN A 75 -2.58 6.24 -1.42
C GLN A 75 -1.57 6.35 -2.58
N ILE A 76 -1.63 7.43 -3.38
CA ILE A 76 -0.67 7.67 -4.47
C ILE A 76 0.75 7.84 -3.91
N ALA A 77 0.91 8.59 -2.82
CA ALA A 77 2.20 8.78 -2.18
C ALA A 77 2.79 7.44 -1.69
N LEU A 78 1.98 6.60 -1.04
CA LEU A 78 2.42 5.29 -0.58
C LEU A 78 2.86 4.39 -1.74
N ILE A 79 2.09 4.35 -2.83
CA ILE A 79 2.46 3.60 -4.04
C ILE A 79 3.83 4.07 -4.56
N ALA A 80 4.05 5.38 -4.63
CA ALA A 80 5.32 5.93 -5.08
C ALA A 80 6.49 5.50 -4.18
N THR A 81 6.30 5.50 -2.86
CA THR A 81 7.31 5.03 -1.89
C THR A 81 7.61 3.54 -2.07
N ILE A 82 6.58 2.69 -2.24
CA ILE A 82 6.77 1.25 -2.44
C ILE A 82 7.53 0.98 -3.74
N GLU A 83 7.18 1.66 -4.83
CA GLU A 83 7.87 1.51 -6.12
C GLU A 83 9.33 1.97 -6.06
N ASP A 84 9.62 3.04 -5.32
CA ASP A 84 10.99 3.51 -5.11
C ASP A 84 11.83 2.51 -4.31
N ALA A 85 11.28 1.99 -3.21
CA ALA A 85 11.91 0.94 -2.41
C ALA A 85 12.18 -0.31 -3.26
N ARG A 86 11.22 -0.74 -4.10
CA ARG A 86 11.40 -1.86 -5.03
C ARG A 86 12.55 -1.61 -6.02
N ARG A 87 12.64 -0.40 -6.58
CA ARG A 87 13.70 -0.03 -7.53
C ARG A 87 15.08 -0.08 -6.86
N SER A 88 15.20 0.51 -5.67
CA SER A 88 16.44 0.52 -4.89
C SER A 88 16.92 -0.89 -4.54
N ALA A 89 16.01 -1.74 -4.05
CA ALA A 89 16.31 -3.15 -3.78
C ALA A 89 16.77 -3.90 -5.05
N GLY A 90 16.13 -3.65 -6.19
CA GLY A 90 16.53 -4.23 -7.47
C GLY A 90 17.96 -3.85 -7.90
N LEU A 91 18.36 -2.59 -7.70
CA LEU A 91 19.72 -2.13 -7.97
C LEU A 91 20.75 -2.81 -7.06
N HIS A 92 20.45 -2.92 -5.76
CA HIS A 92 21.33 -3.60 -4.80
C HIS A 92 21.49 -5.08 -5.14
N LEU A 93 20.41 -5.78 -5.50
CA LEU A 93 20.47 -7.19 -5.92
C LEU A 93 21.25 -7.37 -7.22
N ALA A 94 21.08 -6.48 -8.19
CA ALA A 94 21.85 -6.52 -9.44
C ALA A 94 23.36 -6.32 -9.18
N ALA A 95 23.73 -5.43 -8.26
CA ALA A 95 25.11 -5.23 -7.85
C ALA A 95 25.70 -6.50 -7.20
N VAL A 96 24.97 -7.11 -6.26
CA VAL A 96 25.37 -8.37 -5.61
C VAL A 96 25.51 -9.49 -6.64
N HIS A 97 24.55 -9.63 -7.55
CA HIS A 97 24.59 -10.66 -8.61
C HIS A 97 25.80 -10.47 -9.54
N THR A 98 26.12 -9.22 -9.89
CA THR A 98 27.29 -8.89 -10.73
C THR A 98 28.59 -9.29 -10.02
N ILE A 99 28.72 -8.99 -8.73
CA ILE A 99 29.89 -9.38 -7.92
C ILE A 99 30.03 -10.89 -7.85
N ILE A 100 28.95 -11.63 -7.55
CA ILE A 100 28.97 -13.10 -7.48
C ILE A 100 29.32 -13.70 -8.86
N SER A 101 28.74 -13.19 -9.94
CA SER A 101 29.01 -13.68 -11.30
C SER A 101 30.45 -13.41 -11.74
N ALA A 102 31.02 -12.26 -11.36
CA ALA A 102 32.43 -11.95 -11.60
C ALA A 102 33.36 -12.89 -10.83
N GLN A 103 33.05 -13.19 -9.56
CA GLN A 103 33.80 -14.15 -8.75
C GLN A 103 33.75 -15.58 -9.29
N HIS A 104 32.63 -16.01 -9.90
CA HIS A 104 32.53 -17.31 -10.56
C HIS A 104 33.35 -17.40 -11.86
N THR A 105 33.64 -16.27 -12.51
CA THR A 105 34.53 -16.23 -13.68
C THR A 105 36.00 -16.27 -13.27
N ASP A 106 36.32 -15.67 -12.11
CA ASP A 106 37.66 -15.63 -11.53
C ASP A 106 37.89 -16.82 -10.60
N GLN A 107 37.69 -18.03 -11.12
CA GLN A 107 37.87 -19.29 -10.40
C GLN A 107 39.24 -19.29 -9.70
N ALA A 108 39.23 -19.13 -8.37
CA ALA A 108 40.44 -19.00 -7.56
C ALA A 108 41.34 -20.24 -7.76
N VAL A 109 42.42 -20.06 -8.52
CA VAL A 109 43.47 -21.06 -8.68
C VAL A 109 44.28 -21.09 -7.39
N TYR A 110 44.05 -22.10 -6.56
CA TYR A 110 45.01 -22.46 -5.51
C TYR A 110 46.26 -23.02 -6.20
N LEU A 111 47.29 -22.18 -6.34
CA LEU A 111 48.62 -22.62 -6.72
C LEU A 111 49.20 -23.36 -5.51
N ASP A 112 49.16 -24.68 -5.53
CA ASP A 112 49.84 -25.51 -4.53
C ASP A 112 51.35 -25.38 -4.75
N VAL A 113 51.97 -24.46 -4.00
CA VAL A 113 53.43 -24.31 -3.93
C VAL A 113 54.00 -25.37 -3.00
N ALA A 114 53.88 -26.63 -3.40
CA ALA A 114 54.58 -27.76 -2.79
C ALA A 114 55.62 -28.31 -3.77
N GLY A 115 56.84 -27.76 -3.65
CA GLY A 115 58.16 -28.39 -3.82
C GLY A 115 58.40 -29.39 -4.94
#